data_AF-A0A0F9F9Z1-F1
#
_entry.id   AF-A0A0F9F9Z1-F1
#
_cell.length_a   1.000
_cell.length_b   1.000
_cell.length_c   1.000
_cell.angle_alpha   90.00
_cell.angle_beta   90.00
_cell.angle_gamma   90.00
#
_symmetry.space_group_name_H-M   'P 1'
#
loop_
_entity.id
_entity.type
_entity.pdbx_description
1 polymer ?
#
loop_
_entity_poly.entity_id
_entity_poly.type
_entity_poly.pdbx_seq_one_letter_code
_entity_poly.pdbx_strand_id
1 'polypeptide(L)'
;KKVENIMEFWKLRIEQIGQDQSILNLIENEFQWYTSFFEKSDKNIEMLKLLQKVLEYTKGKIGVYTRGVILKLFEYTADDYLSVLKCLIALIKGDFNIWIYGGIESSLKEFIKYGIRHHKDQENRFYQNNFIHELTKLGFHDFSQFYID
;
A
#
# COMPACT_ATOMS: atom_id res chain seq x y z
N LYS A 1 -19.08 -11.19 10.68
CA LYS A 1 -19.91 -11.70 9.56
C LYS A 1 -19.64 -11.00 8.22
N LYS A 2 -20.01 -9.72 8.00
CA LYS A 2 -19.79 -9.08 6.67
C LYS A 2 -18.31 -8.93 6.28
N VAL A 3 -17.46 -8.48 7.22
CA VAL A 3 -16.01 -8.34 6.98
C VAL A 3 -15.36 -9.70 6.72
N GLU A 4 -15.67 -10.71 7.55
CA GLU A 4 -15.17 -12.09 7.40
C GLU A 4 -15.49 -12.67 6.03
N ASN A 5 -16.75 -12.56 5.57
CA ASN A 5 -17.14 -13.06 4.25
C ASN A 5 -16.36 -12.38 3.11
N ILE A 6 -16.08 -11.08 3.23
CA ILE A 6 -15.29 -10.34 2.24
C ILE A 6 -13.83 -10.79 2.27
N MET A 7 -13.26 -11.00 3.47
CA MET A 7 -11.90 -11.52 3.59
C MET A 7 -11.78 -12.93 3.00
N GLU A 8 -12.74 -13.83 3.28
CA GLU A 8 -12.78 -15.17 2.72
C GLU A 8 -12.88 -15.15 1.19
N PHE A 9 -13.76 -14.30 0.63
CA PHE A 9 -13.86 -14.10 -0.80
C PHE A 9 -12.51 -13.67 -1.43
N TRP A 10 -11.83 -12.70 -0.83
CA TRP A 10 -10.53 -12.23 -1.34
C TRP A 10 -9.40 -13.22 -1.14
N LYS A 11 -9.41 -14.02 -0.06
CA LYS A 11 -8.48 -15.14 0.13
C LYS A 11 -8.63 -16.14 -1.02
N LEU A 12 -9.85 -16.56 -1.33
CA LEU A 12 -10.15 -17.45 -2.45
C LEU A 12 -9.71 -16.87 -3.80
N ARG A 13 -9.99 -15.58 -4.05
CA ARG A 13 -9.55 -14.90 -5.29
C ARG A 13 -8.04 -14.95 -5.47
N ILE A 14 -7.28 -14.63 -4.43
CA ILE A 14 -5.82 -14.64 -4.47
C ILE A 14 -5.27 -16.05 -4.73
N GLU A 15 -5.86 -17.08 -4.12
CA GLU A 15 -5.45 -18.47 -4.33
C GLU A 15 -5.66 -18.92 -5.78
N GLN A 16 -6.73 -18.47 -6.41
CA GLN A 16 -7.06 -18.82 -7.81
C GLN A 16 -6.08 -18.22 -8.83
N ILE A 17 -5.39 -17.11 -8.52
CA ILE A 17 -4.43 -16.47 -9.44
C ILE A 17 -3.30 -17.43 -9.84
N GLY A 18 -2.80 -18.23 -8.91
CA GLY A 18 -1.72 -19.18 -9.18
C GLY A 18 -2.11 -20.31 -10.14
N GLN A 19 -3.39 -20.41 -10.50
CA GLN A 19 -3.96 -21.50 -11.29
C GLN A 19 -4.39 -21.06 -12.69
N ASP A 20 -4.82 -19.80 -12.87
CA ASP A 20 -5.30 -19.27 -14.16
C ASP A 20 -5.02 -17.77 -14.30
N GLN A 21 -4.19 -17.40 -15.28
CA GLN A 21 -3.78 -16.02 -15.54
C GLN A 21 -4.94 -15.12 -16.01
N SER A 22 -6.01 -15.70 -16.59
CA SER A 22 -7.19 -14.93 -17.03
C SER A 22 -7.92 -14.26 -15.85
N ILE A 23 -7.71 -14.78 -14.64
CA ILE A 23 -8.28 -14.26 -13.39
C ILE A 23 -7.66 -12.91 -13.01
N LEU A 24 -6.45 -12.57 -13.46
CA LEU A 24 -5.83 -11.27 -13.16
C LEU A 24 -6.67 -10.10 -13.68
N ASN A 25 -7.22 -10.21 -14.89
CA ASN A 25 -8.05 -9.15 -15.46
C ASN A 25 -9.36 -8.97 -14.67
N LEU A 26 -9.93 -10.08 -14.17
CA LEU A 26 -11.10 -10.04 -13.29
C LEU A 26 -10.77 -9.33 -11.98
N ILE A 27 -9.62 -9.65 -11.38
CA ILE A 27 -9.16 -9.04 -10.14
C ILE A 27 -8.90 -7.55 -10.31
N GLU A 28 -8.23 -7.11 -11.38
CA GLU A 28 -8.01 -5.67 -11.62
C GLU A 28 -9.34 -4.90 -11.62
N ASN A 29 -10.41 -5.48 -12.19
CA ASN A 29 -11.74 -4.87 -12.21
C ASN A 29 -12.43 -4.89 -10.85
N GLU A 30 -12.41 -6.04 -10.15
CA GLU A 30 -13.06 -6.21 -8.85
C GLU A 30 -12.35 -5.44 -7.72
N PHE A 31 -11.05 -5.20 -7.85
CA PHE A 31 -10.24 -4.58 -6.81
C PHE A 31 -10.62 -3.12 -6.52
N GLN A 32 -11.22 -2.43 -7.49
CA GLN A 32 -11.78 -1.09 -7.27
C GLN A 32 -12.88 -1.10 -6.19
N TRP A 33 -13.74 -2.11 -6.18
CA TRP A 33 -14.77 -2.24 -5.15
C TRP A 33 -14.15 -2.55 -3.79
N TYR A 34 -13.18 -3.46 -3.74
CA TYR A 34 -12.51 -3.85 -2.49
C TYR A 34 -11.72 -2.71 -1.88
N THR A 35 -11.04 -1.89 -2.68
CA THR A 35 -10.29 -0.73 -2.19
C THR A 35 -11.22 0.29 -1.54
N SER A 36 -12.42 0.52 -2.10
CA SER A 36 -13.45 1.35 -1.44
C SER A 36 -13.95 0.74 -0.12
N PHE A 37 -14.07 -0.59 -0.05
CA PHE A 37 -14.43 -1.28 1.18
C PHE A 37 -13.32 -1.17 2.24
N PHE A 38 -12.07 -1.43 1.87
CA PHE A 38 -10.89 -1.33 2.74
C PHE A 38 -10.74 0.08 3.34
N GLU A 39 -10.93 1.12 2.54
CA GLU A 39 -10.89 2.52 3.01
C GLU A 39 -11.85 2.76 4.17
N LYS A 40 -13.05 2.18 4.10
CA LYS A 40 -14.15 2.40 5.05
C LYS A 40 -14.17 1.41 6.22
N SER A 41 -13.36 0.35 6.17
CA SER A 41 -13.38 -0.68 7.19
C SER A 41 -12.63 -0.24 8.45
N ASP A 42 -12.90 -0.92 9.56
CA ASP A 42 -12.02 -0.83 10.73
C ASP A 42 -10.62 -1.37 10.39
N LYS A 43 -9.63 -0.95 11.17
CA LYS A 43 -8.25 -1.45 11.05
C LYS A 43 -8.20 -2.94 11.31
N ASN A 44 -7.69 -3.68 10.34
CA ASN A 44 -7.59 -5.13 10.41
C ASN A 44 -6.33 -5.59 9.66
N ILE A 45 -5.41 -6.23 10.39
CA ILE A 45 -4.13 -6.65 9.85
C ILE A 45 -4.24 -7.72 8.76
N GLU A 46 -5.22 -8.62 8.84
CA GLU A 46 -5.46 -9.58 7.75
C GLU A 46 -5.88 -8.86 6.47
N MET A 47 -6.69 -7.81 6.60
CA MET A 47 -7.11 -7.01 5.48
C MET A 47 -5.96 -6.24 4.84
N LEU A 48 -5.06 -5.67 5.67
CA LEU A 48 -3.83 -5.05 5.19
C LEU A 48 -2.95 -6.05 4.41
N LYS A 49 -2.78 -7.27 4.92
CA LYS A 49 -2.02 -8.33 4.24
C LYS A 49 -2.67 -8.76 2.93
N LEU A 50 -4.00 -8.80 2.87
CA LEU A 50 -4.73 -9.08 1.63
C LEU A 50 -4.54 -7.95 0.62
N LEU A 51 -4.70 -6.70 1.04
CA LEU A 51 -4.43 -5.53 0.20
C LEU A 51 -3.01 -5.59 -0.39
N GLN A 52 -2.01 -5.88 0.44
CA GLN A 52 -0.62 -6.01 0.00
C GLN A 52 -0.49 -7.03 -1.13
N LYS A 53 -1.02 -8.25 -0.94
CA LYS A 53 -0.97 -9.30 -1.95
C LYS A 53 -1.66 -8.91 -3.24
N VAL A 54 -2.86 -8.30 -3.17
CA VAL A 54 -3.58 -7.91 -4.39
C VAL A 54 -2.84 -6.80 -5.12
N LEU A 55 -2.25 -5.83 -4.41
CA LEU A 55 -1.41 -4.78 -5.01
C LEU A 55 -0.20 -5.36 -5.75
N GLU A 56 0.42 -6.43 -5.23
CA GLU A 56 1.52 -7.12 -5.90
C GLU A 56 1.05 -7.73 -7.23
N TYR A 57 -0.14 -8.33 -7.27
CA TYR A 57 -0.72 -8.91 -8.49
C TYR A 57 -1.17 -7.87 -9.51
N THR A 58 -1.84 -6.80 -9.06
CA THR A 58 -2.34 -5.73 -9.94
C THR A 58 -1.27 -4.70 -10.29
N LYS A 59 -0.03 -4.90 -9.81
CA LYS A 59 1.09 -3.96 -9.96
C LYS A 59 0.71 -2.55 -9.53
N GLY A 60 0.01 -2.43 -8.39
CA GLY A 60 -0.38 -1.16 -7.80
C GLY A 60 -1.61 -0.48 -8.42
N LYS A 61 -2.30 -1.09 -9.39
CA LYS A 61 -3.52 -0.52 -9.98
C LYS A 61 -4.70 -0.63 -9.03
N ILE A 62 -5.25 0.50 -8.60
CA ILE A 62 -6.45 0.57 -7.75
C ILE A 62 -7.51 1.61 -8.17
N GLY A 63 -7.19 2.48 -9.13
CA GLY A 63 -8.14 3.48 -9.66
C GLY A 63 -8.35 4.70 -8.74
N VAL A 64 -9.58 5.22 -8.70
CA VAL A 64 -9.93 6.51 -8.05
C VAL A 64 -9.84 6.50 -6.51
N TYR A 65 -9.77 5.33 -5.88
CA TYR A 65 -9.75 5.19 -4.42
C TYR A 65 -8.36 5.36 -3.79
N THR A 66 -7.32 5.63 -4.59
CA THR A 66 -5.93 5.62 -4.11
C THR A 66 -5.66 6.53 -2.92
N ARG A 67 -6.20 7.76 -2.94
CA ARG A 67 -6.00 8.71 -1.84
C ARG A 67 -6.59 8.18 -0.52
N GLY A 68 -7.80 7.62 -0.56
CA GLY A 68 -8.48 7.08 0.62
C GLY A 68 -7.74 5.87 1.20
N VAL A 69 -7.28 4.96 0.34
CA VAL A 69 -6.46 3.80 0.74
C VAL A 69 -5.20 4.26 1.46
N ILE A 70 -4.50 5.29 0.99
CA ILE A 70 -3.26 5.75 1.61
C ILE A 70 -3.51 6.43 2.96
N LEU A 71 -4.53 7.28 3.05
CA LEU A 71 -4.94 7.86 4.33
C LEU A 71 -5.26 6.75 5.33
N LYS A 72 -5.96 5.70 4.88
CA LYS A 72 -6.24 4.52 5.70
C LYS A 72 -4.98 3.77 6.12
N LEU A 73 -4.00 3.62 5.23
CA LEU A 73 -2.71 3.00 5.53
C LEU A 73 -1.95 3.74 6.65
N PHE A 74 -2.01 5.07 6.69
CA PHE A 74 -1.39 5.86 7.78
C PHE A 74 -2.07 5.70 9.14
N GLU A 75 -3.26 5.12 9.21
CA GLU A 75 -3.91 4.83 10.51
C GLU A 75 -3.32 3.60 11.22
N TYR A 76 -2.59 2.73 10.49
CA TYR A 76 -1.98 1.51 11.04
C TYR A 76 -0.76 1.83 11.93
N THR A 77 -0.44 0.94 12.88
CA THR A 77 0.57 1.18 13.93
C THR A 77 1.98 0.76 13.49
N ALA A 78 2.97 0.94 14.38
CA ALA A 78 4.36 0.53 14.16
C ALA A 78 4.51 -0.97 13.83
N ASP A 79 3.71 -1.83 14.46
CA ASP A 79 3.81 -3.29 14.25
C ASP A 79 3.47 -3.70 12.81
N ASP A 80 2.73 -2.86 12.10
CA ASP A 80 2.28 -3.08 10.73
C ASP A 80 3.13 -2.32 9.69
N TYR A 81 4.12 -1.55 10.15
CA TYR A 81 4.86 -0.57 9.34
C TYR A 81 5.47 -1.17 8.07
N LEU A 82 6.01 -2.40 8.16
CA LEU A 82 6.57 -3.11 7.01
C LEU A 82 5.51 -3.39 5.92
N SER A 83 4.33 -3.86 6.33
CA SER A 83 3.24 -4.16 5.41
C SER A 83 2.71 -2.87 4.77
N VAL A 84 2.62 -1.80 5.57
CA VAL A 84 2.28 -0.46 5.08
C VAL A 84 3.29 0.01 4.03
N LEU A 85 4.60 -0.08 4.30
CA LEU A 85 5.65 0.27 3.33
C LEU A 85 5.52 -0.51 2.03
N LYS A 86 5.31 -1.84 2.11
CA LYS A 86 5.15 -2.70 0.94
C LYS A 86 3.95 -2.25 0.08
N CYS A 87 2.81 -1.95 0.70
CA CYS A 87 1.64 -1.39 0.02
C CYS A 87 1.94 -0.04 -0.64
N LEU A 88 2.55 0.90 0.09
CA LEU A 88 2.86 2.23 -0.42
C LEU A 88 3.83 2.18 -1.62
N ILE A 89 4.86 1.33 -1.56
CA ILE A 89 5.80 1.11 -2.68
C ILE A 89 5.06 0.57 -3.90
N ALA A 90 4.18 -0.43 -3.71
CA ALA A 90 3.41 -1.00 -4.81
C ALA A 90 2.52 0.06 -5.48
N LEU A 91 1.85 0.90 -4.69
CA LEU A 91 1.00 1.98 -5.19
C LEU A 91 1.77 3.04 -5.98
N ILE A 92 2.93 3.46 -5.50
CA ILE A 92 3.78 4.44 -6.19
C ILE A 92 4.30 3.89 -7.52
N LYS A 93 4.66 2.61 -7.56
CA LYS A 93 5.10 1.96 -8.80
C LYS A 93 3.97 1.74 -9.82
N GLY A 94 2.71 1.79 -9.39
CA GLY A 94 1.53 1.54 -10.21
C GLY A 94 1.14 2.68 -11.16
N ASP A 95 1.94 3.75 -11.25
CA ASP A 95 1.78 4.86 -12.20
C ASP A 95 0.58 5.79 -11.96
N PHE A 96 0.05 5.84 -10.74
CA PHE A 96 -1.06 6.73 -10.35
C PHE A 96 -0.57 7.94 -9.56
N ASN A 97 0.39 8.72 -10.05
CA ASN A 97 1.07 9.74 -9.22
C ASN A 97 0.24 10.97 -8.85
N ILE A 98 -0.98 11.11 -9.36
CA ILE A 98 -1.86 12.28 -9.16
C ILE A 98 -2.17 12.51 -7.67
N TRP A 99 -2.21 11.47 -6.85
CA TRP A 99 -2.59 11.60 -5.44
C TRP A 99 -1.49 12.17 -4.54
N ILE A 100 -0.19 12.02 -4.88
CA ILE A 100 0.90 12.59 -4.05
C ILE A 100 0.77 14.12 -4.04
N TYR A 101 0.42 14.71 -5.19
CA TYR A 101 0.12 16.14 -5.35
C TYR A 101 -1.17 16.58 -4.62
N GLY A 102 -2.04 15.64 -4.22
CA GLY A 102 -3.33 15.88 -3.59
C GLY A 102 -3.29 16.17 -2.08
N GLY A 103 -2.14 16.59 -1.55
CA GLY A 103 -1.99 17.10 -0.18
C GLY A 103 -1.70 16.04 0.90
N ILE A 104 -1.15 14.88 0.55
CA ILE A 104 -0.75 13.85 1.55
C ILE A 104 0.76 13.79 1.80
N GLU A 105 1.52 14.70 1.21
CA GLU A 105 2.98 14.81 1.34
C GLU A 105 3.44 14.99 2.79
N SER A 106 2.73 15.82 3.58
CA SER A 106 3.05 16.02 5.00
C SER A 106 2.91 14.72 5.80
N SER A 107 1.83 13.98 5.59
CA SER A 107 1.60 12.67 6.20
C SER A 107 2.66 11.65 5.79
N LEU A 108 3.11 11.67 4.53
CA LEU A 108 4.23 10.84 4.06
C LEU A 108 5.53 11.17 4.80
N LYS A 109 5.87 12.46 4.94
CA LYS A 109 7.06 12.90 5.66
C LYS A 109 7.02 12.50 7.13
N GLU A 110 5.87 12.63 7.79
CA GLU A 110 5.68 12.19 9.16
C GLU A 110 5.81 10.67 9.30
N PHE A 111 5.20 9.92 8.39
CA PHE A 111 5.28 8.45 8.36
C PHE A 111 6.73 7.96 8.21
N ILE A 112 7.51 8.57 7.31
CA ILE A 112 8.94 8.25 7.11
C ILE A 112 9.74 8.60 8.37
N LYS A 113 9.55 9.79 8.94
CA LYS A 113 10.22 10.20 10.19
C LYS A 113 9.91 9.28 11.36
N TYR A 114 8.66 8.81 11.46
CA TYR A 114 8.26 7.82 12.45
C TYR A 114 9.01 6.49 12.25
N GLY A 115 9.09 6.02 11.00
CA GLY A 115 9.86 4.84 10.62
C GLY A 115 11.30 4.85 11.12
N ILE A 116 11.99 5.97 10.86
CA ILE A 116 13.40 6.18 11.25
C ILE A 116 13.58 6.06 12.78
N ARG A 117 12.62 6.60 13.54
CA ARG A 117 12.71 6.68 15.01
C ARG A 117 12.43 5.37 15.72
N HIS A 118 11.56 4.53 15.16
CA HIS A 118 10.97 3.40 15.89
C HIS A 118 11.40 2.02 15.40
N HIS A 119 11.97 1.88 14.20
CA HIS A 119 12.34 0.58 13.65
C HIS A 119 13.87 0.39 13.54
N LYS A 120 14.41 -0.52 14.37
CA LYS A 120 15.81 -0.99 14.29
C LYS A 120 16.01 -2.17 13.34
N ASP A 121 14.91 -2.67 12.74
CA ASP A 121 14.94 -3.82 11.84
C ASP A 121 15.56 -3.45 10.48
N GLN A 122 16.48 -4.28 10.00
CA GLN A 122 17.12 -4.13 8.70
C GLN A 122 16.11 -4.21 7.54
N GLU A 123 15.07 -5.04 7.65
CA GLU A 123 14.06 -5.18 6.59
C GLU A 123 13.26 -3.89 6.42
N ASN A 124 12.80 -3.29 7.53
CA ASN A 124 12.09 -2.01 7.50
C ASN A 124 12.93 -0.89 6.89
N ARG A 125 14.21 -0.80 7.25
CA ARG A 125 15.13 0.18 6.66
C ARG A 125 15.31 -0.02 5.16
N PHE A 126 15.46 -1.25 4.71
CA PHE A 126 15.57 -1.57 3.29
C PHE A 126 14.33 -1.11 2.50
N TYR A 127 13.13 -1.44 2.99
CA TYR A 127 11.89 -1.02 2.33
C TYR A 127 11.65 0.49 2.43
N GLN A 128 12.01 1.13 3.55
CA GLN A 128 11.95 2.57 3.69
C GLN A 128 12.84 3.28 2.66
N ASN A 129 14.09 2.82 2.50
CA ASN A 129 14.98 3.34 1.48
C ASN A 129 14.34 3.15 0.09
N ASN A 130 13.92 1.93 -0.25
CA ASN A 130 13.25 1.68 -1.53
C ASN A 130 12.05 2.62 -1.76
N PHE A 131 11.25 2.90 -0.73
CA PHE A 131 10.15 3.85 -0.82
C PHE A 131 10.61 5.27 -1.17
N ILE A 132 11.63 5.79 -0.46
CA ILE A 132 12.23 7.10 -0.72
C ILE A 132 12.85 7.15 -2.13
N HIS A 133 13.45 6.05 -2.59
CA HIS A 133 14.03 5.95 -3.94
C HIS A 133 12.97 6.12 -5.01
N GLU A 134 11.86 5.38 -4.90
CA GLU A 134 10.77 5.47 -5.88
C GLU A 134 10.13 6.86 -5.86
N LEU A 135 9.95 7.48 -4.70
CA LEU A 135 9.51 8.88 -4.60
C LEU A 135 10.47 9.84 -5.31
N THR A 136 11.78 9.66 -5.13
CA THR A 136 12.81 10.50 -5.77
C THR A 136 12.78 10.36 -7.30
N LYS A 137 12.60 9.14 -7.83
CA LYS A 137 12.46 8.92 -9.28
C LYS A 137 11.28 9.65 -9.89
N LEU A 138 10.23 9.87 -9.11
CA LEU A 138 9.03 10.60 -9.53
C LEU A 138 9.15 12.13 -9.40
N GLY A 139 10.33 12.64 -9.01
CA GLY A 139 10.60 14.08 -8.90
C GLY A 139 10.44 14.65 -7.48
N PHE A 140 10.11 13.82 -6.49
CA PHE A 140 10.02 14.25 -5.08
C PHE A 140 11.39 14.21 -4.40
N HIS A 141 12.32 15.01 -4.93
CA HIS A 141 13.74 15.00 -4.54
C HIS A 141 13.99 15.43 -3.09
N ASP A 142 13.06 16.16 -2.49
CA ASP A 142 13.13 16.57 -1.08
C ASP A 142 13.09 15.38 -0.12
N PHE A 143 12.50 14.25 -0.50
CA PHE A 143 12.58 13.01 0.28
C PHE A 143 13.98 12.38 0.26
N SER A 144 14.85 12.73 -0.69
CA SER A 144 16.23 12.20 -0.71
C SER A 144 17.06 12.65 0.50
N GLN A 145 16.65 13.70 1.22
CA GLN A 145 17.29 14.14 2.46
C GLN A 145 17.32 13.03 3.53
N PHE A 146 16.40 12.07 3.48
CA PHE A 146 16.37 10.92 4.39
C PHE A 146 17.43 9.85 4.10
N TYR A 147 18.12 9.90 2.95
CA TYR A 147 19.24 9.01 2.61
C TYR A 147 20.60 9.50 3.13
N ILE A 148 20.69 10.78 3.49
CA ILE A 148 21.96 11.49 3.67
C ILE A 148 22.33 11.61 5.16
N ASP A 149 21.43 11.23 6.08
CA ASP A 149 21.65 11.14 7.53
C ASP A 149 21.72 9.68 8.02
#